data_AF-A0A7Y1UXM1-F1
#
_entry.id   AF-A0A7Y1UXM1-F1
#
_cell.length_a   1.000
_cell.length_b   1.000
_cell.length_c   1.000
_cell.angle_alpha   90.00
_cell.angle_beta   90.00
_cell.angle_gamma   90.00
#
_symmetry.space_group_name_H-M   'P 1'
#
loop_
_entity.id
_entity.type
_entity.pdbx_description
1 polymer ?
#
loop_
_entity_poly.entity_id
_entity_poly.type
_entity_poly.pdbx_seq_one_letter_code
_entity_poly.pdbx_strand_id
1 'polypeptide(L)'
;MAVIWGLFITVLALVCWGGQTLALFSPSAAERFGLADRPGDVDAAFYADGRGEAAWDFVTLWTLGVAGVLLVVDATAWAYFGLIGGGMYVYFGGRGVLARQQMASQGIRIGDGSAVKTAYWALSIWGVAGLITLIAAFVALA
;
A
#
# COMPACT_ATOMS: atom_id res chain seq x y z
N MET A 1 -23.59 -5.08 -1.43
CA MET A 1 -22.27 -5.20 -0.77
C MET A 1 -21.10 -5.02 -1.73
N ALA A 2 -21.09 -5.71 -2.89
CA ALA A 2 -20.00 -5.63 -3.87
C ALA A 2 -19.66 -4.19 -4.31
N VAL A 3 -20.65 -3.36 -4.64
CA VAL A 3 -20.43 -1.96 -5.05
C VAL A 3 -19.80 -1.11 -3.94
N ILE A 4 -20.27 -1.24 -2.69
CA ILE A 4 -19.73 -0.48 -1.55
C ILE A 4 -18.27 -0.88 -1.30
N TRP A 5 -17.97 -2.19 -1.34
CA TRP A 5 -16.60 -2.67 -1.20
C TRP A 5 -15.72 -2.22 -2.36
N GLY A 6 -16.23 -2.29 -3.60
CA GLY A 6 -15.54 -1.81 -4.80
C GLY A 6 -15.16 -0.34 -4.72
N LEU A 7 -16.09 0.52 -4.29
CA LEU A 7 -15.82 1.95 -4.04
C LEU A 7 -14.75 2.14 -2.96
N PHE A 8 -14.89 1.42 -1.83
CA PHE A 8 -13.94 1.49 -0.73
C PHE A 8 -12.52 1.12 -1.17
N ILE A 9 -12.32 -0.05 -1.80
CA ILE A 9 -10.99 -0.48 -2.22
C ILE A 9 -10.44 0.38 -3.37
N THR A 10 -11.29 0.94 -4.23
CA THR A 10 -10.85 1.88 -5.26
C THR A 10 -10.21 3.12 -4.64
N VAL A 11 -10.91 3.77 -3.71
CA VAL A 11 -10.40 4.97 -3.03
C VAL A 11 -9.13 4.65 -2.23
N LEU A 12 -9.17 3.57 -1.45
CA LEU A 12 -8.05 3.13 -0.63
C LEU A 12 -6.81 2.78 -1.48
N ALA A 13 -7.00 2.13 -2.62
CA ALA A 13 -5.91 1.81 -3.54
C ALA A 13 -5.35 3.06 -4.21
N LEU A 14 -6.21 4.00 -4.64
CA LEU A 14 -5.79 5.27 -5.23
C LEU A 14 -4.95 6.11 -4.28
N VAL A 15 -5.30 6.15 -2.98
CA VAL A 15 -4.51 6.85 -1.97
C VAL A 15 -3.13 6.20 -1.82
N CYS A 16 -3.09 4.87 -1.71
CA CYS A 16 -1.84 4.12 -1.55
C CYS A 16 -0.94 4.24 -2.78
N TRP A 17 -1.42 3.77 -3.93
CA TRP A 17 -0.68 3.76 -5.18
C TRP A 17 -0.36 5.18 -5.66
N GLY A 18 -1.28 6.14 -5.48
CA GLY A 18 -1.02 7.55 -5.75
C GLY A 18 0.07 8.13 -4.85
N GLY A 19 0.10 7.77 -3.57
CA GLY A 19 1.19 8.10 -2.65
C GLY A 19 2.53 7.55 -3.11
N GLN A 20 2.58 6.27 -3.52
CA GLN A 20 3.80 5.63 -4.04
C GLN A 20 4.24 6.23 -5.38
N THR A 21 3.29 6.60 -6.23
CA THR A 21 3.54 7.30 -7.50
C THR A 21 4.17 8.67 -7.25
N LEU A 22 3.62 9.43 -6.30
CA LEU A 22 4.20 10.72 -5.90
C LEU A 22 5.57 10.52 -5.27
N ALA A 23 5.74 9.54 -4.39
CA ALA A 23 7.04 9.22 -3.82
C ALA A 23 8.03 8.96 -4.96
N LEU A 24 7.71 8.09 -5.91
CA LEU A 24 8.60 7.76 -7.01
C LEU A 24 8.99 8.97 -7.88
N PHE A 25 8.00 9.70 -8.43
CA PHE A 25 8.23 10.71 -9.47
C PHE A 25 8.33 12.15 -8.96
N SER A 26 7.81 12.45 -7.78
CA SER A 26 7.82 13.79 -7.18
C SER A 26 8.04 13.72 -5.66
N PRO A 27 9.25 13.33 -5.22
CA PRO A 27 9.55 13.05 -3.80
C PRO A 27 9.21 14.24 -2.89
N SER A 28 9.53 15.45 -3.34
CA SER A 28 9.24 16.69 -2.60
C SER A 28 7.74 16.92 -2.41
N ALA A 29 6.90 16.52 -3.37
CA ALA A 29 5.45 16.58 -3.21
C ALA A 29 4.98 15.53 -2.20
N ALA A 30 5.46 14.29 -2.30
CA ALA A 30 5.11 13.23 -1.35
C ALA A 30 5.48 13.61 0.09
N GLU A 31 6.68 14.17 0.31
CA GLU A 31 7.16 14.68 1.60
C GLU A 31 6.32 15.84 2.15
N ARG A 32 5.81 16.71 1.25
CA ARG A 32 4.92 17.82 1.62
C ARG A 32 3.55 17.31 2.06
N PHE A 33 3.04 16.25 1.42
CA PHE A 33 1.76 15.64 1.74
C PHE A 33 1.84 14.58 2.86
N GLY A 34 3.03 14.31 3.41
CA GLY A 34 3.24 13.28 4.43
C GLY A 34 3.07 11.84 3.90
N LEU A 35 3.25 11.66 2.60
CA LEU A 35 3.16 10.37 1.89
C LEU A 35 4.52 9.67 1.74
N ALA A 36 5.61 10.39 2.02
CA ALA A 36 6.97 9.87 2.07
C ALA A 36 7.73 10.49 3.24
N ASP A 37 8.67 9.72 3.78
CA ASP A 37 9.60 10.19 4.80
C ASP A 37 10.53 11.27 4.24
N ARG A 38 11.04 12.17 5.08
CA ARG A 38 12.00 13.21 4.67
C ARG A 38 13.43 12.77 4.97
N PRO A 39 14.42 13.07 4.09
CA PRO A 39 15.80 12.65 4.28
C PRO A 39 16.42 13.08 5.63
N GLY A 40 15.98 14.22 6.18
CA GLY A 40 16.48 14.73 7.46
C GLY A 40 15.89 14.07 8.70
N ASP A 41 14.73 13.41 8.56
CA ASP A 41 13.94 12.87 9.67
C ASP A 41 14.22 11.38 9.92
N VAL A 42 14.77 10.70 8.91
CA VAL A 42 15.07 9.26 8.94
C VAL A 42 16.55 8.97 8.67
N ASP A 43 16.97 7.73 8.80
CA ASP A 43 18.28 7.25 8.37
C ASP A 43 18.36 7.16 6.83
N ALA A 44 19.54 7.40 6.26
CA ALA A 44 19.74 7.33 4.81
C ALA A 44 19.43 5.94 4.24
N ALA A 45 19.71 4.86 4.97
CA ALA A 45 19.39 3.49 4.54
C ALA A 45 17.87 3.27 4.50
N PHE A 46 17.14 3.75 5.50
CA PHE A 46 15.68 3.68 5.54
C PHE A 46 15.04 4.52 4.43
N TYR A 47 15.57 5.73 4.19
CA TYR A 47 15.11 6.58 3.10
C TYR A 47 15.31 5.86 1.75
N ALA A 48 16.50 5.32 1.50
CA ALA A 48 16.81 4.61 0.26
C ALA A 48 15.93 3.36 0.05
N ASP A 49 15.65 2.61 1.12
CA ASP A 49 14.71 1.49 1.08
C ASP A 49 13.30 1.94 0.66
N GLY A 50 12.77 3.01 1.28
CA GLY A 50 11.48 3.58 0.91
C GLY A 50 11.42 4.08 -0.54
N ARG A 51 12.54 4.60 -1.09
CA ARG A 51 12.64 4.95 -2.52
C ARG A 51 12.50 3.72 -3.42
N GLY A 52 13.18 2.63 -3.06
CA GLY A 52 13.12 1.37 -3.80
C GLY A 52 11.74 0.74 -3.72
N GLU A 53 11.13 0.77 -2.54
CA GLU A 53 9.76 0.31 -2.30
C GLU A 53 8.75 1.07 -3.17
N ALA A 54 8.83 2.40 -3.22
CA ALA A 54 7.93 3.21 -4.07
C ALA A 54 8.00 2.83 -5.56
N ALA A 55 9.18 2.46 -6.06
CA ALA A 55 9.34 1.98 -7.44
C ALA A 55 8.64 0.63 -7.67
N TRP A 56 8.80 -0.30 -6.74
CA TRP A 56 8.15 -1.60 -6.79
C TRP A 56 6.62 -1.49 -6.66
N ASP A 57 6.16 -0.66 -5.73
CA ASP A 57 4.75 -0.46 -5.44
C ASP A 57 4.01 0.23 -6.59
N PHE A 58 4.67 1.16 -7.28
CA PHE A 58 4.12 1.77 -8.48
C PHE A 58 3.74 0.73 -9.54
N VAL A 59 4.57 -0.31 -9.71
CA VAL A 59 4.34 -1.36 -10.71
C VAL A 59 3.27 -2.36 -10.28
N THR A 60 3.07 -2.54 -8.97
CA THR A 60 2.27 -3.67 -8.44
C THR A 60 0.92 -3.26 -7.85
N LEU A 61 0.82 -2.12 -7.15
CA LEU A 61 -0.35 -1.78 -6.33
C LEU A 61 -1.56 -1.25 -7.12
N TRP A 62 -1.39 -0.82 -8.37
CA TRP A 62 -2.54 -0.35 -9.19
C TRP A 62 -3.61 -1.45 -9.40
N THR A 63 -3.21 -2.71 -9.32
CA THR A 63 -4.08 -3.87 -9.57
C THR A 63 -5.28 -3.95 -8.62
N LEU A 64 -5.13 -3.56 -7.34
CA LEU A 64 -6.25 -3.53 -6.39
C LEU A 64 -7.26 -2.43 -6.75
N GLY A 65 -6.78 -1.27 -7.23
CA GLY A 65 -7.65 -0.20 -7.71
C GLY A 65 -8.50 -0.63 -8.90
N VAL A 66 -7.89 -1.38 -9.85
CA VAL A 66 -8.62 -1.96 -10.98
C VAL A 66 -9.63 -3.00 -10.53
N ALA A 67 -9.30 -3.86 -9.56
CA ALA A 67 -10.26 -4.78 -8.97
C ALA A 67 -11.48 -4.04 -8.38
N GLY A 68 -11.25 -2.91 -7.71
CA GLY A 68 -12.31 -2.05 -7.16
C GLY A 68 -13.23 -1.48 -8.22
N VAL A 69 -12.68 -0.92 -9.29
CA VAL A 69 -13.47 -0.37 -10.41
C VAL A 69 -14.30 -1.48 -11.06
N LEU A 70 -13.70 -2.65 -11.31
CA LEU A 70 -14.39 -3.78 -11.93
C LEU A 70 -15.52 -4.32 -11.04
N LEU A 71 -15.35 -4.32 -9.71
CA LEU A 71 -16.42 -4.65 -8.76
C LEU A 71 -17.59 -3.67 -8.83
N VAL A 72 -17.33 -2.37 -9.03
CA VAL A 72 -18.39 -1.34 -9.13
C VAL A 72 -19.23 -1.53 -10.38
N VAL A 73 -18.62 -1.94 -11.49
CA VAL A 73 -19.30 -2.15 -12.78
C VAL A 73 -19.76 -3.60 -12.99
N ASP A 74 -19.70 -4.43 -11.94
CA ASP A 74 -20.12 -5.85 -11.95
C ASP A 74 -19.41 -6.70 -13.03
N ALA A 75 -18.15 -6.38 -13.32
CA ALA A 75 -17.34 -7.10 -14.30
C ALA A 75 -16.61 -8.28 -13.65
N THR A 76 -16.92 -9.51 -14.05
CA THR A 76 -16.36 -10.76 -13.48
C THR A 76 -14.83 -10.84 -13.46
N ALA A 77 -14.16 -10.09 -14.36
CA ALA A 77 -12.71 -9.97 -14.38
C ALA A 77 -12.12 -9.41 -13.07
N TRP A 78 -12.93 -8.75 -12.21
CA TRP A 78 -12.50 -8.21 -10.93
C TRP A 78 -11.78 -9.26 -10.07
N ALA A 79 -12.20 -10.53 -10.13
CA ALA A 79 -11.65 -11.57 -9.27
C ALA A 79 -10.18 -11.88 -9.58
N TYR A 80 -9.77 -11.85 -10.86
CA TYR A 80 -8.36 -12.03 -11.22
C TYR A 80 -7.48 -10.89 -10.69
N PHE A 81 -7.96 -9.66 -10.84
CA PHE A 81 -7.28 -8.48 -10.28
C PHE A 81 -7.33 -8.46 -8.74
N GLY A 82 -8.40 -8.96 -8.14
CA GLY A 82 -8.57 -9.07 -6.70
C GLY A 82 -7.63 -10.09 -6.07
N LEU A 83 -7.36 -11.21 -6.76
CA LEU A 83 -6.33 -12.17 -6.36
C LEU A 83 -4.94 -11.53 -6.37
N ILE A 84 -4.56 -10.92 -7.49
CA ILE A 84 -3.22 -10.32 -7.64
C ILE A 84 -3.07 -9.12 -6.71
N GLY A 85 -3.97 -8.14 -6.81
CA GLY A 85 -3.92 -6.91 -6.03
C GLY A 85 -4.11 -7.15 -4.54
N GLY A 86 -5.00 -8.05 -4.15
CA GLY A 86 -5.17 -8.45 -2.76
C GLY A 86 -3.88 -9.03 -2.18
N GLY A 87 -3.23 -9.96 -2.89
CA GLY A 87 -1.94 -10.53 -2.49
C GLY A 87 -0.82 -9.47 -2.40
N MET A 88 -0.75 -8.55 -3.37
CA MET A 88 0.25 -7.48 -3.37
C MET A 88 0.06 -6.52 -2.19
N TYR A 89 -1.18 -6.18 -1.80
CA TYR A 89 -1.43 -5.33 -0.64
C TYR A 89 -1.14 -6.03 0.69
N VAL A 90 -1.37 -7.35 0.78
CA VAL A 90 -0.94 -8.15 1.93
C VAL A 90 0.58 -8.14 2.05
N TYR A 91 1.29 -8.36 0.94
CA TYR A 91 2.75 -8.27 0.89
C TYR A 91 3.24 -6.87 1.28
N PHE A 92 2.72 -5.82 0.65
CA PHE A 92 3.09 -4.43 0.92
C PHE A 92 2.89 -4.06 2.40
N GLY A 93 1.70 -4.31 2.95
CA GLY A 93 1.39 -4.04 4.35
C GLY A 93 2.30 -4.84 5.29
N GLY A 94 2.45 -6.15 5.07
CA GLY A 94 3.27 -7.03 5.89
C GLY A 94 4.75 -6.68 5.85
N ARG A 95 5.32 -6.51 4.64
CA ARG A 95 6.70 -6.10 4.41
C ARG A 95 6.97 -4.75 5.05
N GLY A 96 6.11 -3.75 4.83
CA GLY A 96 6.28 -2.41 5.39
C GLY A 96 6.30 -2.38 6.92
N VAL A 97 5.49 -3.24 7.57
CA VAL A 97 5.49 -3.39 9.04
C VAL A 97 6.77 -4.07 9.52
N LEU A 98 7.09 -5.23 8.94
CA LEU A 98 8.23 -6.05 9.37
C LEU A 98 9.58 -5.38 9.11
N ALA A 99 9.73 -4.69 7.97
CA ALA A 99 10.94 -3.94 7.65
C ALA A 99 11.18 -2.82 8.67
N ARG A 100 10.15 -2.05 9.03
CA ARG A 100 10.24 -1.00 10.06
C ARG A 100 10.64 -1.57 11.42
N GLN A 101 10.01 -2.67 11.84
CA GLN A 101 10.35 -3.34 13.10
C GLN A 101 11.81 -3.83 13.10
N GLN A 102 12.23 -4.50 12.03
CA GLN A 102 13.58 -5.02 11.91
C GLN A 102 14.62 -3.90 11.90
N MET A 103 14.43 -2.85 11.11
CA MET A 103 15.35 -1.72 11.03
C MET A 103 15.43 -0.97 12.36
N ALA A 104 14.30 -0.73 13.03
CA ALA A 104 14.27 -0.11 14.35
C ALA A 104 15.02 -0.96 15.40
N SER A 105 14.88 -2.29 15.35
CA SER A 105 15.62 -3.19 16.25
C SER A 105 17.14 -3.13 16.09
N GLN A 106 17.62 -2.67 14.92
CA GLN A 106 19.03 -2.48 14.60
C GLN A 106 19.50 -1.03 14.83
N GLY A 107 18.66 -0.19 15.45
CA GLY A 107 18.99 1.22 15.73
C GLY A 107 18.90 2.15 14.52
N ILE A 108 18.36 1.68 13.39
CA ILE A 108 18.09 2.54 12.22
C ILE A 108 16.93 3.48 12.56
N ARG A 109 17.14 4.78 12.37
CA ARG A 109 16.11 5.80 12.61
C ARG A 109 15.05 5.75 11.51
N ILE A 110 13.84 5.31 11.86
CA ILE A 110 12.70 5.15 10.92
C ILE A 110 11.66 6.28 11.01
N GLY A 111 12.03 7.42 11.61
CA GLY A 111 11.16 8.58 11.81
C GLY A 111 10.78 8.80 13.27
N ASP A 112 9.92 9.78 13.52
CA ASP A 112 9.40 10.06 14.86
C ASP A 112 8.27 9.10 15.27
N GLY A 113 7.95 9.06 16.57
CA GLY A 113 6.96 8.12 17.11
C GLY A 113 5.54 8.29 16.52
N SER A 114 5.16 9.49 16.10
CA SER A 114 3.85 9.77 15.53
C SER A 114 3.77 9.36 14.06
N ALA A 115 4.83 9.62 13.29
CA ALA A 115 4.97 9.17 11.91
C ALA A 115 4.98 7.64 11.83
N VAL A 116 5.78 6.98 12.68
CA VAL A 116 5.87 5.51 12.73
C VAL A 116 4.52 4.89 13.09
N LYS A 117 3.80 5.45 14.07
CA LYS A 117 2.45 4.97 14.44
C LYS A 117 1.46 5.11 13.28
N THR A 118 1.50 6.24 12.57
CA THR A 118 0.64 6.50 11.40
C THR A 118 0.94 5.49 10.29
N ALA A 119 2.21 5.23 10.01
CA ALA A 119 2.62 4.23 9.02
C ALA A 119 2.10 2.83 9.37
N TYR A 120 2.25 2.39 10.63
CA TYR A 120 1.73 1.07 11.04
C TYR A 120 0.22 0.95 10.87
N TRP A 121 -0.54 2.00 11.20
CA TRP A 121 -2.00 1.99 10.98
C TRP A 121 -2.34 1.90 9.51
N ALA A 122 -1.75 2.75 8.67
CA ALA A 122 -2.02 2.77 7.24
C ALA A 122 -1.68 1.43 6.57
N LEU A 123 -0.49 0.89 6.85
CA LEU A 123 -0.04 -0.42 6.35
C LEU A 123 -0.96 -1.56 6.79
N SER A 124 -1.45 -1.53 8.03
CA SER A 124 -2.39 -2.53 8.53
C SER A 124 -3.73 -2.46 7.82
N ILE A 125 -4.27 -1.25 7.60
CA ILE A 125 -5.53 -1.05 6.89
C ILE A 125 -5.41 -1.56 5.44
N TRP A 126 -4.32 -1.21 4.75
CA TRP A 126 -4.05 -1.68 3.39
C TRP A 126 -3.88 -3.19 3.32
N GLY A 127 -3.11 -3.78 4.24
CA GLY A 127 -2.91 -5.22 4.30
C GLY A 127 -4.20 -6.00 4.57
N VAL A 128 -5.04 -5.54 5.51
CA VAL A 128 -6.32 -6.17 5.82
C VAL A 128 -7.30 -6.04 4.66
N ALA A 129 -7.41 -4.87 4.03
CA ALA A 129 -8.25 -4.69 2.85
C ALA A 129 -7.81 -5.59 1.68
N GLY A 130 -6.49 -5.73 1.49
CA GLY A 130 -5.89 -6.67 0.54
C GLY A 130 -6.30 -8.11 0.84
N LEU A 131 -6.18 -8.55 2.09
CA LEU A 131 -6.54 -9.91 2.52
C LEU A 131 -8.02 -10.22 2.31
N ILE A 132 -8.91 -9.31 2.68
CA ILE A 132 -10.35 -9.48 2.47
C ILE A 132 -10.65 -9.61 0.98
N THR A 133 -10.04 -8.78 0.14
CA THR A 133 -10.25 -8.80 -1.31
C THR A 133 -9.68 -10.07 -1.94
N LEU A 134 -8.51 -10.53 -1.50
CA LEU A 134 -7.89 -11.79 -1.92
C LEU A 134 -8.81 -12.98 -1.64
N ILE A 135 -9.34 -13.08 -0.40
CA ILE A 135 -10.26 -14.15 -0.01
C ILE A 135 -11.55 -14.09 -0.83
N ALA A 136 -12.14 -12.90 -0.97
CA ALA A 136 -13.37 -12.72 -1.75
C ALA A 136 -13.17 -13.12 -3.22
N ALA A 137 -12.04 -12.74 -3.81
CA ALA A 137 -11.67 -13.09 -5.18
C ALA A 137 -11.47 -14.60 -5.36
N PHE A 138 -10.82 -15.25 -4.39
CA PHE A 138 -10.67 -16.71 -4.38
C PHE A 138 -12.03 -17.41 -4.34
N VAL A 139 -12.93 -16.99 -3.46
CA VAL A 139 -14.29 -17.54 -3.35
C VAL A 139 -15.10 -17.32 -4.63
N ALA A 140 -14.91 -16.20 -5.32
CA ALA A 140 -15.62 -15.90 -6.57
C ALA A 140 -15.16 -16.73 -7.78
N LEU A 141 -13.96 -17.33 -7.72
CA LEU A 141 -13.38 -18.14 -8.79
C LEU A 141 -13.45 -19.66 -8.53
N ALA A 142 -13.82 -20.05 -7.31
CA ALA A 142 -13.99 -21.45 -6.89
C ALA A 142 -15.39 -21.96 -7.23
#